data_AF-A0A6N2EAQ9-F1
#
_entry.id   AF-A0A6N2EAQ9-F1
#
_cell.length_a   1.000
_cell.length_b   1.000
_cell.length_c   1.000
_cell.angle_alpha   90.00
_cell.angle_beta   90.00
_cell.angle_gamma   90.00
#
_symmetry.space_group_name_H-M   'P 1'
#
loop_
_entity.id
_entity.type
_entity.pdbx_description
1 polymer ?
#
loop_
_entity_poly.entity_id
_entity_poly.type
_entity_poly.pdbx_seq_one_letter_code
_entity_poly.pdbx_strand_id
1 'polypeptide(L)'
;ATVLTLALAAAILVFNAAGKFIPAVGLVLLGLIYAGHMLVPNPSLRFVWPVWLVMTHALVVAAVCHRIARKVPTISARAGVAAAAGWALSTIVLLWAGMGRRDEGDGLWPDWVSPGAAIPPLLLAVLCAAWCWRRVRMTGPGPRAAEKVGRYGALWLTLYGAGWLFGAGHTPEAWILVALAVAGFAGMTVLREWYALMEDPVAYRR
;
A
#
# COMPACT_ATOMS: atom_id res chain seq x y z
N ALA A 1 -10.83 -3.24 19.44
CA ALA A 1 -10.85 -3.62 18.01
C ALA A 1 -12.12 -3.13 17.30
N THR A 2 -13.33 -3.40 17.82
CA THR A 2 -14.61 -3.11 17.16
C THR A 2 -14.79 -1.67 16.68
N VAL A 3 -14.45 -0.67 17.50
CA VAL A 3 -14.56 0.75 17.13
C VAL A 3 -13.65 1.10 15.95
N LEU A 4 -12.41 0.60 15.92
CA LEU A 4 -11.48 0.80 14.81
C LEU A 4 -11.97 0.14 13.53
N THR A 5 -12.56 -1.06 13.63
CA THR A 5 -13.15 -1.76 12.48
C THR A 5 -14.33 -0.98 11.91
N LEU A 6 -15.21 -0.44 12.76
CA LEU A 6 -16.33 0.41 12.33
C LEU A 6 -15.83 1.71 11.69
N ALA A 7 -14.81 2.35 12.27
CA ALA A 7 -14.20 3.55 11.70
C ALA A 7 -13.57 3.27 10.32
N LEU A 8 -12.88 2.13 10.17
CA LEU A 8 -12.32 1.69 8.89
C LEU A 8 -13.42 1.42 7.86
N ALA A 9 -14.49 0.72 8.24
CA ALA A 9 -15.63 0.47 7.36
C ALA A 9 -16.29 1.78 6.91
N ALA A 10 -16.46 2.75 7.81
CA ALA A 10 -16.96 4.07 7.48
C ALA A 10 -16.01 4.83 6.54
N ALA A 11 -14.69 4.77 6.76
CA ALA A 11 -13.71 5.39 5.87
C ALA A 11 -13.75 4.79 4.45
N ILE A 12 -13.91 3.46 4.34
CA ILE A 12 -14.10 2.77 3.05
C ILE A 12 -15.40 3.23 2.39
N LEU A 13 -16.50 3.36 3.13
CA LEU A 13 -17.78 3.85 2.63
C LEU A 13 -17.64 5.28 2.07
N VAL A 14 -17.03 6.18 2.83
CA VAL A 14 -16.76 7.57 2.43
C VAL A 14 -15.87 7.63 1.19
N PHE A 15 -14.84 6.78 1.12
CA PHE A 15 -13.98 6.68 -0.05
C PHE A 15 -14.77 6.26 -1.30
N ASN A 16 -15.64 5.26 -1.16
CA ASN A 16 -16.46 4.76 -2.27
C ASN A 16 -17.56 5.73 -2.70
N ALA A 17 -18.14 6.46 -1.75
CA ALA A 17 -19.22 7.42 -2.00
C ALA A 17 -18.70 8.72 -2.62
N ALA A 18 -17.60 9.28 -2.11
CA ALA A 18 -17.11 10.60 -2.49
C ALA A 18 -15.60 10.64 -2.77
N GLY A 19 -14.79 9.97 -1.93
CA GLY A 19 -13.33 10.10 -1.96
C GLY A 19 -12.70 9.77 -3.30
N LYS A 20 -13.18 8.74 -3.99
CA LYS A 20 -12.66 8.32 -5.31
C LYS A 20 -12.80 9.38 -6.41
N PHE A 21 -13.70 10.35 -6.24
CA PHE A 21 -13.97 11.40 -7.23
C PHE A 21 -13.17 12.69 -6.98
N ILE A 22 -12.65 12.88 -5.77
CA ILE A 22 -11.88 14.08 -5.38
C ILE A 22 -10.43 13.67 -5.16
N PRO A 23 -9.50 13.97 -6.10
CA PRO A 23 -8.13 13.42 -6.05
C PRO A 23 -7.40 13.66 -4.72
N ALA A 24 -7.50 14.86 -4.15
CA ALA A 24 -6.85 15.19 -2.89
C ALA A 24 -7.35 14.32 -1.72
N VAL A 25 -8.68 14.20 -1.60
CA VAL A 25 -9.33 13.45 -0.52
C VAL A 25 -9.14 11.95 -0.74
N GLY A 26 -9.31 11.47 -1.96
CA GLY A 26 -9.15 10.07 -2.31
C GLY A 26 -7.75 9.53 -2.03
N LEU A 27 -6.70 10.27 -2.38
CA LEU A 27 -5.31 9.83 -2.13
C LEU A 27 -5.01 9.69 -0.64
N VAL A 28 -5.45 10.66 0.17
CA VAL A 28 -5.24 10.63 1.62
C VAL A 28 -6.07 9.54 2.28
N LEU A 29 -7.37 9.45 1.94
CA LEU A 29 -8.25 8.41 2.47
C LEU A 29 -7.74 7.02 2.12
N LEU A 30 -7.22 6.80 0.91
CA LEU A 30 -6.67 5.50 0.54
C LEU A 30 -5.49 5.13 1.43
N GLY A 31 -4.56 6.06 1.66
CA GLY A 31 -3.46 5.85 2.60
C GLY A 31 -3.96 5.51 4.00
N LEU A 32 -4.93 6.26 4.51
CA LEU A 32 -5.54 6.05 5.82
C LEU A 32 -6.30 4.72 5.95
N ILE A 33 -6.98 4.28 4.90
CA ILE A 33 -7.67 2.97 4.87
C ILE A 33 -6.63 1.84 5.01
N TYR A 34 -5.55 1.91 4.24
CA TYR A 34 -4.45 0.93 4.33
C TYR A 34 -3.74 0.96 5.69
N ALA A 35 -3.55 2.15 6.27
CA ALA A 35 -3.07 2.27 7.66
C ALA A 35 -4.05 1.62 8.63
N GLY A 36 -5.35 1.89 8.49
CA GLY A 36 -6.42 1.32 9.30
C GLY A 36 -6.45 -0.20 9.27
N HIS A 37 -6.26 -0.82 8.10
CA HIS A 37 -6.14 -2.27 7.97
C HIS A 37 -5.00 -2.85 8.82
N MET A 38 -3.89 -2.13 8.98
CA MET A 38 -2.77 -2.53 9.84
C MET A 38 -3.02 -2.23 11.33
N LEU A 39 -3.84 -1.22 11.63
CA LEU A 39 -4.18 -0.82 13.01
C LEU A 39 -5.25 -1.71 13.65
N VAL A 40 -6.20 -2.25 12.88
CA VAL A 40 -7.25 -3.14 13.40
C VAL A 40 -6.67 -4.35 14.17
N PRO A 41 -5.69 -5.10 13.63
CA PRO A 41 -5.05 -6.20 14.36
C PRO A 41 -4.02 -5.72 15.40
N ASN A 42 -3.63 -4.44 15.39
CA ASN A 42 -2.66 -3.84 16.30
C ASN A 42 -3.24 -2.60 17.01
N PRO A 43 -4.29 -2.76 17.84
CA PRO A 43 -4.99 -1.63 18.47
C PRO A 43 -4.11 -0.88 19.49
N SER A 44 -3.11 -1.55 20.05
CA SER A 44 -2.11 -0.97 20.94
C SER A 44 -0.97 -0.26 20.18
N LEU A 45 -0.97 -0.24 18.84
CA LEU A 45 0.06 0.40 18.03
C LEU A 45 1.48 0.05 18.51
N ARG A 46 1.78 -1.23 18.66
CA ARG A 46 3.09 -1.67 19.18
C ARG A 46 4.26 -1.27 18.31
N PHE A 47 4.03 -1.19 17.00
CA PHE A 47 5.07 -0.92 16.02
C PHE A 47 4.52 -0.01 14.91
N VAL A 48 4.96 1.25 14.93
CA VAL A 48 4.43 2.31 14.06
C VAL A 48 4.92 2.22 12.63
N TRP A 49 6.19 1.85 12.42
CA TRP A 49 6.84 1.92 11.10
C TRP A 49 6.18 1.07 10.01
N PRO A 50 5.71 -0.18 10.26
CA PRO A 50 4.96 -0.92 9.26
C PRO A 50 3.68 -0.20 8.81
N VAL A 51 2.94 0.39 9.76
CA VAL A 51 1.71 1.15 9.47
C VAL A 51 2.03 2.36 8.59
N TRP A 52 3.07 3.11 8.96
CA TRP A 52 3.52 4.29 8.23
C TRP A 52 3.99 3.97 6.81
N LEU A 53 4.76 2.88 6.65
CA LEU A 53 5.26 2.43 5.35
C LEU A 53 4.10 2.07 4.42
N VAL A 54 3.13 1.29 4.91
CA VAL A 54 1.96 0.86 4.15
C VAL A 54 1.10 2.07 3.73
N MET A 55 0.86 3.01 4.66
CA MET A 55 0.15 4.27 4.38
C MET A 55 0.83 5.07 3.26
N THR A 56 2.14 5.29 3.40
CA THR A 56 2.93 6.09 2.46
C THR A 56 3.00 5.42 1.09
N HIS A 57 3.25 4.11 1.06
CA HIS A 57 3.28 3.35 -0.18
C HIS A 57 1.94 3.38 -0.91
N ALA A 58 0.83 3.14 -0.21
CA ALA A 58 -0.50 3.16 -0.82
C ALA A 58 -0.81 4.52 -1.46
N LEU A 59 -0.50 5.62 -0.76
CA LEU A 59 -0.69 6.97 -1.27
C LEU A 59 0.20 7.25 -2.50
N VAL A 60 1.49 6.92 -2.41
CA VAL A 60 2.46 7.16 -3.49
C VAL A 60 2.11 6.33 -4.73
N VAL A 61 1.82 5.03 -4.57
CA VAL A 61 1.42 4.16 -5.68
C VAL A 61 0.14 4.68 -6.34
N ALA A 62 -0.86 5.09 -5.55
CA ALA A 62 -2.09 5.64 -6.10
C ALA A 62 -1.87 6.96 -6.85
N ALA A 63 -1.05 7.87 -6.32
CA ALA A 63 -0.71 9.13 -6.98
C ALA A 63 0.04 8.87 -8.30
N VAL A 64 1.01 7.96 -8.29
CA VAL A 64 1.76 7.52 -9.47
C VAL A 64 0.83 6.90 -10.50
N CYS A 65 -0.07 6.00 -10.10
CA CYS A 65 -1.05 5.39 -10.99
C CYS A 65 -2.00 6.43 -11.60
N HIS A 66 -2.50 7.38 -10.80
CA HIS A 66 -3.38 8.44 -11.28
C HIS A 66 -2.69 9.30 -12.35
N ARG A 67 -1.41 9.62 -12.13
CA ARG A 67 -0.60 10.41 -13.06
C ARG A 67 -0.29 9.65 -14.34
N ILE A 68 0.15 8.39 -14.24
CA ILE A 68 0.46 7.54 -15.41
C ILE A 68 -0.80 7.28 -16.25
N ALA A 69 -1.94 7.04 -15.58
CA ALA A 69 -3.22 6.78 -16.24
C ALA A 69 -3.80 8.00 -16.96
N ARG A 70 -3.27 9.20 -16.72
CA ARG A 70 -3.82 10.48 -17.17
C ARG A 70 -5.31 10.62 -16.79
N LYS A 71 -5.67 10.20 -15.56
CA LYS A 71 -7.05 10.28 -15.07
C LYS A 71 -7.52 11.73 -14.99
N VAL A 72 -8.79 11.93 -15.32
CA VAL A 72 -9.50 13.20 -15.18
C VAL A 72 -10.42 13.10 -13.95
N PRO A 73 -10.46 14.12 -13.07
CA PRO A 73 -9.66 15.34 -13.11
C PRO A 73 -8.17 15.08 -12.81
N THR A 74 -7.30 15.82 -13.49
CA THR A 74 -5.86 15.78 -13.23
C THR A 74 -5.57 16.25 -11.81
N ILE A 75 -4.54 15.70 -11.17
CA ILE A 75 -4.09 16.21 -9.86
C ILE A 75 -3.54 17.63 -10.07
N SER A 76 -4.31 18.62 -9.65
CA SER A 76 -3.86 20.01 -9.61
C SER A 76 -2.76 20.19 -8.55
N ALA A 77 -1.93 21.22 -8.67
CA ALA A 77 -0.91 21.52 -7.67
C ALA A 77 -1.51 21.68 -6.26
N ARG A 78 -2.67 22.35 -6.17
CA ARG A 78 -3.44 22.49 -4.92
C ARG A 78 -3.89 21.15 -4.35
N ALA A 79 -4.38 20.24 -5.21
CA ALA A 79 -4.75 18.90 -4.78
C ALA A 79 -3.54 18.08 -4.31
N GLY A 80 -2.39 18.24 -4.96
CA GLY A 80 -1.12 17.64 -4.53
C GLY A 80 -0.67 18.16 -3.16
N VAL A 81 -0.71 19.48 -2.95
CA VAL A 81 -0.38 20.09 -1.65
C VAL A 81 -1.34 19.63 -0.56
N ALA A 82 -2.65 19.59 -0.84
CA ALA A 82 -3.64 19.09 0.11
C ALA A 82 -3.41 17.61 0.45
N ALA A 83 -3.05 16.78 -0.53
CA ALA A 83 -2.71 15.38 -0.29
C ALA A 83 -1.44 15.23 0.56
N ALA A 84 -0.41 16.03 0.28
CA ALA A 84 0.82 16.07 1.07
C ALA A 84 0.57 16.55 2.51
N ALA A 85 -0.27 17.57 2.69
CA ALA A 85 -0.67 18.06 4.01
C ALA A 85 -1.45 17.00 4.79
N GLY A 86 -2.39 16.30 4.14
CA GLY A 86 -3.13 15.20 4.76
C GLY A 86 -2.22 14.03 5.15
N TRP A 87 -1.25 13.68 4.32
CA TRP A 87 -0.22 12.68 4.65
C TRP A 87 0.67 13.13 5.81
N ALA A 88 1.11 14.40 5.82
CA ALA A 88 1.95 14.95 6.88
C ALA A 88 1.19 14.97 8.21
N LEU A 89 -0.06 15.43 8.21
CA LEU A 89 -0.94 15.40 9.37
C LEU A 89 -1.13 13.97 9.90
N SER A 90 -1.39 13.02 9.00
CA SER A 90 -1.56 11.60 9.37
C SER A 90 -0.27 11.01 9.95
N THR A 91 0.89 11.38 9.40
CA THR A 91 2.20 11.00 9.91
C THR A 91 2.43 11.58 11.31
N ILE A 92 2.13 12.86 11.52
CA ILE A 92 2.25 13.51 12.84
C ILE A 92 1.38 12.80 13.87
N VAL A 93 0.10 12.55 13.54
CA VAL A 93 -0.84 11.86 14.44
C VAL A 93 -0.34 10.45 14.77
N LEU A 94 0.14 9.70 13.77
CA LEU A 94 0.66 8.35 13.96
C LEU A 94 1.91 8.32 14.85
N LEU A 95 2.86 9.24 14.61
CA LEU A 95 4.07 9.35 15.42
C LEU A 95 3.77 9.84 16.83
N TRP A 96 2.86 10.81 16.98
CA TRP A 96 2.41 11.29 18.28
C TRP A 96 1.74 10.18 19.10
N ALA A 97 0.84 9.41 18.49
CA ALA A 97 0.22 8.25 19.11
C ALA A 97 1.22 7.13 19.44
N GLY A 98 2.31 7.01 18.67
CA GLY A 98 3.41 6.09 18.94
C GLY A 98 4.30 6.54 20.10
N MET A 99 4.61 7.84 20.18
CA MET A 99 5.40 8.42 21.27
C MET A 99 4.67 8.31 22.61
N GLY A 100 3.35 8.52 22.63
CA GLY A 100 2.54 8.39 23.84
C GLY A 100 2.47 6.97 24.41
N ARG A 101 2.99 5.96 23.70
CA ARG A 101 3.04 4.55 24.14
C ARG A 101 4.45 4.07 24.47
N ARG A 102 5.46 4.95 24.33
CA ARG A 102 6.87 4.62 24.51
C ARG A 102 7.18 4.07 25.91
N ASP A 103 6.46 4.53 26.92
CA ASP A 103 6.67 4.13 28.32
C ASP A 103 6.26 2.67 28.60
N GLU A 104 5.52 2.03 27.68
CA GLU A 104 5.08 0.63 27.78
C GLU A 104 6.09 -0.36 27.12
N GLY A 105 7.25 0.11 26.65
CA GLY A 105 8.22 -0.71 25.89
C GLY A 105 7.81 -1.00 24.44
N ASP A 106 6.71 -0.38 24.01
CA ASP A 106 6.08 -0.47 22.69
C ASP A 106 6.02 0.94 22.05
N GLY A 107 5.66 1.03 20.76
CA GLY A 107 5.31 2.29 20.12
C GLY A 107 6.06 2.56 18.82
N LEU A 108 6.97 3.55 18.82
CA LEU A 108 7.73 3.93 17.63
C LEU A 108 8.59 2.77 17.13
N TRP A 109 9.45 2.25 17.98
CA TRP A 109 10.30 1.11 17.71
C TRP A 109 10.32 0.20 18.95
N PRO A 110 9.77 -1.02 18.87
CA PRO A 110 9.74 -1.91 20.02
C PRO A 110 11.14 -2.40 20.40
N ASP A 111 11.40 -2.58 21.69
CA ASP A 111 12.71 -3.02 22.20
C ASP A 111 13.08 -4.44 21.76
N TRP A 112 12.08 -5.29 21.47
CA TRP A 112 12.26 -6.66 21.00
C TRP A 112 12.59 -6.75 19.49
N VAL A 113 12.52 -5.65 18.75
CA VAL A 113 12.87 -5.62 17.32
C VAL A 113 14.25 -5.01 17.13
N SER A 114 15.17 -5.77 16.54
CA SER A 114 16.48 -5.23 16.16
C SER A 114 16.33 -4.07 15.15
N PRO A 115 17.04 -2.94 15.27
CA PRO A 115 17.05 -1.87 14.27
C PRO A 115 17.36 -2.34 12.85
N GLY A 116 18.10 -3.45 12.71
CA GLY A 116 18.38 -4.09 11.42
C GLY A 116 17.12 -4.60 10.70
N ALA A 117 15.99 -4.74 11.40
CA ALA A 117 14.72 -5.15 10.82
C ALA A 117 14.17 -4.18 9.77
N ALA A 118 14.64 -2.94 9.73
CA ALA A 118 14.30 -1.98 8.68
C ALA A 118 14.95 -2.32 7.33
N ILE A 119 16.04 -3.10 7.29
CA ILE A 119 16.80 -3.33 6.07
C ILE A 119 15.95 -4.04 4.99
N PRO A 120 15.28 -5.18 5.26
CA PRO A 120 14.47 -5.86 4.24
C PRO A 120 13.34 -4.97 3.65
N PRO A 121 12.48 -4.29 4.43
CA PRO A 121 11.43 -3.46 3.85
C PRO A 121 11.98 -2.24 3.10
N LEU A 122 13.11 -1.66 3.52
CA LEU A 122 13.76 -0.57 2.78
C LEU A 122 14.28 -1.05 1.41
N LEU A 123 14.95 -2.20 1.36
CA LEU A 123 15.39 -2.80 0.10
C LEU A 123 14.19 -3.09 -0.82
N LEU A 124 13.11 -3.66 -0.26
CA LEU A 124 11.87 -3.90 -1.00
C LEU A 124 11.24 -2.61 -1.53
N ALA A 125 11.34 -1.49 -0.81
CA ALA A 125 10.80 -0.21 -1.26
C ALA A 125 11.59 0.34 -2.46
N VAL A 126 12.92 0.24 -2.41
CA VAL A 126 13.80 0.58 -3.53
C VAL A 126 13.52 -0.31 -4.74
N LEU A 127 13.38 -1.62 -4.52
CA LEU A 127 13.02 -2.58 -5.58
C LEU A 127 11.65 -2.27 -6.19
N CYS A 128 10.64 -1.91 -5.38
CA CYS A 128 9.34 -1.50 -5.88
C CYS A 128 9.46 -0.26 -6.76
N ALA A 129 10.20 0.76 -6.31
CA ALA A 129 10.39 2.00 -7.06
C ALA A 129 11.11 1.73 -8.39
N ALA A 130 12.19 0.95 -8.38
CA ALA A 130 12.94 0.55 -9.57
C ALA A 130 12.07 -0.26 -10.54
N TRP A 131 11.26 -1.19 -10.02
CA TRP A 131 10.33 -1.98 -10.81
C TRP A 131 9.25 -1.10 -11.46
N CYS A 132 8.59 -0.23 -10.70
CA CYS A 132 7.59 0.70 -11.20
C CYS A 132 8.19 1.60 -12.30
N TRP A 133 9.37 2.15 -12.06
CA TRP A 133 10.07 2.99 -13.03
C TRP A 133 10.41 2.24 -14.32
N ARG A 134 11.00 1.05 -14.21
CA ARG A 134 11.31 0.20 -15.36
C ARG A 134 10.05 -0.14 -16.17
N ARG A 135 8.95 -0.48 -15.50
CA ARG A 135 7.69 -0.86 -16.17
C ARG A 135 7.04 0.31 -16.91
N VAL A 136 7.06 1.50 -16.33
CA VAL A 136 6.58 2.72 -16.98
C VAL A 136 7.43 3.06 -18.20
N ARG A 137 8.77 2.95 -18.10
CA ARG A 137 9.67 3.18 -19.24
C ARG A 137 9.46 2.19 -20.39
N MET A 138 9.25 0.91 -20.09
CA MET A 138 9.08 -0.12 -21.13
C MET A 138 7.70 -0.08 -21.80
N THR A 139 6.63 0.25 -21.07
CA THR A 139 5.26 0.22 -21.62
C THR A 139 4.81 1.58 -22.18
N GLY A 140 5.45 2.67 -21.74
CA GLY A 140 4.98 4.03 -21.97
C GLY A 140 3.85 4.44 -21.02
N PRO A 141 3.64 5.75 -20.78
CA PRO A 141 2.59 6.23 -19.90
C PRO A 141 1.20 5.99 -20.51
N GLY A 142 0.30 5.38 -19.73
CA GLY A 142 -1.09 5.18 -20.11
C GLY A 142 -1.84 4.26 -19.15
N PRO A 143 -3.15 4.04 -19.38
CA PRO A 143 -4.01 3.25 -18.49
C PRO A 143 -3.47 1.84 -18.20
N ARG A 144 -2.95 1.15 -19.21
CA ARG A 144 -2.36 -0.20 -19.08
C ARG A 144 -1.13 -0.23 -18.16
N ALA A 145 -0.28 0.80 -18.22
CA ALA A 145 0.89 0.88 -17.36
C ALA A 145 0.48 1.20 -15.92
N ALA A 146 -0.49 2.10 -15.72
CA ALA A 146 -1.02 2.42 -14.40
C ALA A 146 -1.72 1.23 -13.74
N GLU A 147 -2.49 0.45 -14.48
CA GLU A 147 -3.13 -0.78 -13.99
C GLU A 147 -2.09 -1.80 -13.50
N LYS A 148 -1.00 -1.99 -14.27
CA LYS A 148 0.13 -2.84 -13.83
C LYS A 148 0.78 -2.28 -12.57
N VAL A 149 1.11 -0.99 -12.52
CA VAL A 149 1.73 -0.39 -11.33
C VAL A 149 0.83 -0.54 -10.10
N GLY A 150 -0.48 -0.30 -10.24
CA GLY A 150 -1.44 -0.39 -9.15
C GLY A 150 -1.59 -1.81 -8.62
N ARG A 151 -1.72 -2.80 -9.51
CA ARG A 151 -1.87 -4.22 -9.13
C ARG A 151 -0.65 -4.76 -8.39
N TYR A 152 0.54 -4.57 -8.95
CA TYR A 152 1.76 -5.06 -8.34
C TYR A 152 2.10 -4.25 -7.09
N GLY A 153 1.83 -2.94 -7.08
CA GLY A 153 2.00 -2.10 -5.91
C GLY A 153 1.12 -2.52 -4.73
N ALA A 154 -0.12 -2.95 -4.98
CA ALA A 154 -1.01 -3.49 -3.94
C ALA A 154 -0.49 -4.82 -3.38
N LEU A 155 -0.06 -5.75 -4.25
CA LEU A 155 0.52 -7.02 -3.81
C LEU A 155 1.84 -6.84 -3.05
N TRP A 156 2.60 -5.78 -3.36
CA TRP A 156 3.88 -5.49 -2.72
C TRP A 156 3.81 -5.33 -1.21
N LEU A 157 2.65 -4.92 -0.67
CA LEU A 157 2.43 -4.77 0.76
C LEU A 157 2.63 -6.09 1.53
N THR A 158 2.31 -7.23 0.90
CA THR A 158 2.55 -8.56 1.49
C THR A 158 4.04 -8.84 1.64
N LEU A 159 4.87 -8.40 0.68
CA LEU A 159 6.32 -8.51 0.74
C LEU A 159 6.90 -7.62 1.84
N TYR A 160 6.37 -6.42 2.06
CA TYR A 160 6.78 -5.61 3.22
C TYR A 160 6.46 -6.31 4.54
N GLY A 161 5.28 -6.92 4.66
CA GLY A 161 4.93 -7.74 5.82
C GLY A 161 5.94 -8.85 6.06
N ALA A 162 6.29 -9.62 5.02
CA ALA A 162 7.32 -10.65 5.10
C ALA A 162 8.70 -10.06 5.48
N GLY A 163 9.08 -8.92 4.90
CA GLY A 163 10.34 -8.23 5.19
C GLY A 163 10.45 -7.81 6.66
N TRP A 164 9.37 -7.28 7.23
CA TRP A 164 9.31 -6.96 8.67
C TRP A 164 9.42 -8.22 9.53
N LEU A 165 8.75 -9.32 9.17
CA LEU A 165 8.83 -10.58 9.92
C LEU A 165 10.23 -11.20 9.87
N PHE A 166 10.89 -11.19 8.71
CA PHE A 166 12.31 -11.61 8.61
C PHE A 166 13.20 -10.74 9.49
N GLY A 167 13.00 -9.42 9.45
CA GLY A 167 13.76 -8.48 10.27
C GLY A 167 13.55 -8.67 11.78
N ALA A 168 12.35 -9.05 12.19
CA ALA A 168 11.99 -9.32 13.58
C ALA A 168 12.32 -10.77 14.03
N GLY A 169 12.91 -11.61 13.18
CA GLY A 169 13.28 -12.99 13.51
C GLY A 169 12.16 -14.03 13.37
N HIS A 170 10.95 -13.62 12.98
CA HIS A 170 9.78 -14.48 12.72
C HIS A 170 9.87 -15.14 11.35
N THR A 171 10.90 -15.97 11.17
CA THR A 171 11.25 -16.58 9.88
C THR A 171 10.16 -17.53 9.33
N PRO A 172 9.54 -18.42 10.14
CA PRO A 172 8.46 -19.28 9.65
C PRO A 172 7.26 -18.48 9.12
N GLU A 173 6.81 -17.47 9.87
CA GLU A 173 5.68 -16.61 9.53
C GLU A 173 5.98 -15.77 8.29
N ALA A 174 7.23 -15.30 8.17
CA ALA A 174 7.70 -14.60 6.98
C ALA A 174 7.57 -15.47 5.72
N TRP A 175 7.97 -16.74 5.79
CA TRP A 175 7.84 -17.67 4.67
C TRP A 175 6.39 -17.96 4.29
N ILE A 176 5.48 -18.03 5.26
CA ILE A 176 4.03 -18.14 4.99
C ILE A 176 3.57 -16.92 4.19
N LEU A 177 3.94 -15.70 4.58
CA LEU A 177 3.60 -14.49 3.81
C LEU A 177 4.25 -14.46 2.43
N VAL A 178 5.48 -14.94 2.28
CA VAL A 178 6.12 -15.06 0.95
C VAL A 178 5.35 -16.04 0.08
N ALA A 179 4.96 -17.21 0.61
CA ALA A 179 4.17 -18.18 -0.13
C ALA A 179 2.82 -17.61 -0.57
N LEU A 180 2.13 -16.88 0.32
CA LEU A 180 0.89 -16.17 -0.01
C LEU A 180 1.09 -15.07 -1.05
N ALA A 181 2.20 -14.33 -0.98
CA ALA A 181 2.55 -13.32 -1.97
C ALA A 181 2.76 -13.97 -3.34
N VAL A 182 3.53 -15.05 -3.42
CA VAL A 182 3.76 -15.82 -4.66
C VAL A 182 2.43 -16.35 -5.22
N ALA A 183 1.58 -16.94 -4.38
CA ALA A 183 0.25 -17.39 -4.79
C ALA A 183 -0.61 -16.23 -5.30
N GLY A 184 -0.57 -15.06 -4.67
CA GLY A 184 -1.26 -13.85 -5.12
C GLY A 184 -0.77 -13.36 -6.48
N PHE A 185 0.54 -13.34 -6.73
CA PHE A 185 1.12 -12.99 -8.03
C PHE A 185 0.76 -14.01 -9.11
N ALA A 186 0.83 -15.31 -8.79
CA ALA A 186 0.45 -16.39 -9.71
C ALA A 186 -1.05 -16.31 -10.05
N GLY A 187 -1.92 -16.22 -9.05
CA GLY A 187 -3.37 -16.12 -9.24
C GLY A 187 -3.77 -14.91 -10.08
N MET A 188 -3.15 -13.75 -9.86
CA MET A 188 -3.37 -12.57 -10.69
C MET A 188 -2.96 -12.78 -12.16
N THR A 189 -1.87 -13.52 -12.39
CA THR A 189 -1.39 -13.83 -13.73
C THR A 189 -2.35 -14.78 -14.45
N VAL A 190 -2.76 -15.86 -13.78
CA VAL A 190 -3.72 -16.85 -14.30
C VAL A 190 -5.06 -16.20 -14.63
N LEU A 191 -5.64 -15.41 -13.70
CA LEU A 191 -6.92 -14.74 -13.93
C LEU A 191 -6.88 -13.85 -15.16
N ARG A 192 -5.77 -13.12 -15.36
CA ARG A 192 -5.59 -12.24 -16.51
C ARG A 192 -5.51 -13.02 -17.83
N GLU A 193 -4.78 -14.13 -17.85
CA GLU A 193 -4.69 -14.98 -19.04
C GLU A 193 -6.04 -15.60 -19.38
N TRP A 194 -6.79 -16.05 -18.37
CA TRP A 194 -8.14 -16.57 -18.55
C TRP A 194 -9.10 -15.52 -19.13
N TYR A 195 -9.09 -14.29 -18.59
CA TYR A 195 -9.92 -13.20 -19.13
C TYR A 195 -9.57 -12.88 -20.59
N ALA A 196 -8.29 -12.84 -20.94
CA ALA A 196 -7.87 -12.59 -22.32
C ALA A 196 -8.33 -13.68 -23.29
N LEU A 197 -8.37 -14.94 -22.84
CA LEU A 197 -8.88 -16.07 -23.65
C LEU A 197 -10.40 -16.05 -23.82
N MET A 198 -11.14 -15.47 -22.87
CA MET A 198 -12.60 -15.32 -22.95
C MET A 198 -13.03 -14.13 -23.83
N GLU A 199 -12.31 -13.01 -23.78
CA GLU A 199 -12.62 -11.81 -24.58
C GLU A 199 -12.25 -11.98 -26.07
N ASP A 200 -11.12 -12.62 -26.37
CA ASP A 200 -10.70 -12.96 -27.73
C ASP A 200 -10.57 -14.49 -27.88
N PRO A 201 -11.68 -15.23 -28.04
CA PRO A 201 -11.60 -16.67 -28.26
C PRO A 201 -10.73 -16.95 -29.47
N VAL A 202 -9.77 -17.88 -29.31
CA VAL A 202 -8.70 -18.21 -30.27
C VAL A 202 -9.21 -18.44 -31.71
N ALA A 203 -10.49 -18.75 -31.86
CA ALA A 203 -11.20 -18.90 -33.14
C ALA A 203 -11.22 -17.64 -34.04
N TYR A 204 -11.06 -16.42 -33.50
CA TYR A 204 -11.16 -15.17 -34.29
C TYR A 204 -9.85 -14.59 -34.80
N ARG A 205 -8.70 -15.26 -34.59
CA ARG A 205 -7.44 -14.91 -35.26
C ARG A 205 -7.35 -15.58 -36.63
N ARG A 206 -8.10 -15.10 -37.61
CA ARG A 206 -7.83 -15.31 -39.04
C ARG A 206 -8.12 -14.04 -39.82
#